data_AF-A0A4V1SXX2-F1
#
_entry.id   AF-A0A4V1SXX2-F1
#
_cell.length_a   1.000
_cell.length_b   1.000
_cell.length_c   1.000
_cell.angle_alpha   90.00
_cell.angle_beta   90.00
_cell.angle_gamma   90.00
#
_symmetry.space_group_name_H-M   'P 1'
#
loop_
_entity.id
_entity.type
_entity.pdbx_description
1 polymer ?
#
loop_
_entity_poly.entity_id
_entity_poly.type
_entity_poly.pdbx_seq_one_letter_code
_entity_poly.pdbx_strand_id
1 'polypeptide(L)'
;DAMKMVTQHTDDLNLFAKVWDNVAGMLPSTDVKAKQAKTEQVLKQLNMMHLAPRQVVDLSGGEKQRVAIARAMVTQPTVLFLDEPFNQVDTSFREGLQQDIRQIVKDTGLTVVMVSHDPAEVLSMADVLLVLRDGEIVEQGQPRKLYQKPAHLYTAQLLANCNVLTRKQVKLLGISPKRETVAIYTDYIDITKSWVGKCWEVKQVMFKGFYEELLLQQDDITVRALNRDKGKYKEGDKVNLKAWGYLEY
;
A
#
# COMPACT_ATOMS: atom_id res chain seq x y z
N ASP A 1 -3.05 -20.81 21.41
CA ASP A 1 -2.48 -20.79 20.06
C ASP A 1 -1.47 -19.68 19.92
N ALA A 2 -0.30 -20.02 19.38
CA ALA A 2 0.77 -19.05 19.12
C ALA A 2 0.51 -18.19 17.87
N MET A 3 -0.39 -18.63 16.98
CA MET A 3 -0.67 -17.99 15.69
C MET A 3 -2.15 -17.62 15.59
N LYS A 4 -2.43 -16.45 15.03
CA LYS A 4 -3.80 -15.99 14.70
C LYS A 4 -3.84 -15.38 13.31
N MET A 5 -4.98 -15.51 12.65
CA MET A 5 -5.23 -14.95 11.33
C MET A 5 -6.42 -14.00 11.41
N VAL A 6 -6.31 -12.89 10.69
CA VAL A 6 -7.40 -11.96 10.41
C VAL A 6 -7.55 -11.93 8.89
N THR A 7 -8.68 -12.42 8.42
CA THR A 7 -9.05 -12.45 7.00
C THR A 7 -9.55 -11.08 6.53
N GLN A 8 -9.61 -10.90 5.21
CA GLN A 8 -10.20 -9.71 4.61
C GLN A 8 -11.68 -9.55 5.01
N HIS A 9 -12.43 -10.65 5.08
CA HIS A 9 -13.81 -10.66 5.51
C HIS A 9 -13.90 -10.82 7.03
N THR A 10 -14.73 -10.01 7.68
CA THR A 10 -14.97 -10.07 9.14
C THR A 10 -16.09 -11.04 9.51
N ASP A 11 -16.31 -12.07 8.71
CA ASP A 11 -17.47 -12.97 8.82
C ASP A 11 -17.48 -13.75 10.13
N ASP A 12 -16.32 -13.93 10.75
CA ASP A 12 -16.19 -14.60 12.03
C ASP A 12 -16.68 -13.78 13.23
N LEU A 13 -17.06 -12.50 13.04
CA LEU A 13 -17.58 -11.67 14.12
C LEU A 13 -19.03 -12.02 14.44
N ASN A 14 -19.36 -12.11 15.73
CA ASN A 14 -20.75 -12.16 16.15
C ASN A 14 -21.36 -10.75 16.05
N LEU A 15 -22.10 -10.53 14.96
CA LEU A 15 -22.70 -9.23 14.61
C LEU A 15 -23.68 -8.71 15.68
N PHE A 16 -24.37 -9.60 16.40
CA PHE A 16 -25.38 -9.21 17.38
C PHE A 16 -24.83 -9.05 18.80
N ALA A 17 -23.59 -9.49 19.03
CA ALA A 17 -22.89 -9.29 20.30
C ALA A 17 -22.18 -7.93 20.33
N LYS A 18 -21.86 -7.46 21.54
CA LYS A 18 -21.09 -6.22 21.70
C LYS A 18 -19.65 -6.42 21.24
N VAL A 19 -18.96 -5.31 20.95
CA VAL A 19 -17.51 -5.30 20.69
C VAL A 19 -16.76 -5.96 21.86
N TRP A 20 -17.10 -5.58 23.09
CA TRP A 20 -16.50 -6.17 24.28
C TRP A 20 -16.64 -7.69 24.29
N ASP A 21 -17.84 -8.20 24.02
CA ASP A 21 -18.14 -9.64 24.10
C ASP A 21 -17.43 -10.43 22.99
N ASN A 22 -17.31 -9.85 21.79
CA ASN A 22 -16.55 -10.43 20.69
C ASN A 22 -15.07 -10.63 21.06
N VAL A 23 -14.46 -9.64 21.73
CA VAL A 23 -13.05 -9.69 22.13
C VAL A 23 -12.87 -10.56 23.38
N ALA A 24 -13.59 -10.28 24.45
CA ALA A 24 -13.52 -11.03 25.71
C ALA A 24 -13.87 -12.51 25.52
N GLY A 25 -14.73 -12.84 24.55
CA GLY A 25 -15.13 -14.21 24.22
C GLY A 25 -13.95 -15.13 23.85
N MET A 26 -12.81 -14.57 23.42
CA MET A 26 -11.61 -15.34 23.10
C MET A 26 -10.80 -15.76 24.33
N LEU A 27 -11.10 -15.21 25.51
CA LEU A 27 -10.40 -15.49 26.76
C LEU A 27 -11.21 -16.47 27.63
N PRO A 28 -10.53 -17.39 28.34
CA PRO A 28 -11.18 -18.32 29.25
C PRO A 28 -11.87 -17.59 30.40
N SER A 29 -12.98 -18.14 30.88
CA SER A 29 -13.75 -17.58 32.00
C SER A 29 -13.20 -18.01 33.38
N THR A 30 -12.01 -18.61 33.44
CA THR A 30 -11.37 -19.09 34.67
C THR A 30 -10.92 -17.97 35.59
N ASP A 31 -10.46 -16.84 35.03
CA ASP A 31 -10.13 -15.63 35.77
C ASP A 31 -10.80 -14.42 35.10
N VAL A 32 -11.94 -14.02 35.69
CA VAL A 32 -12.76 -12.91 35.17
C VAL A 32 -12.04 -11.58 35.25
N LYS A 33 -11.23 -11.34 36.31
CA LYS A 33 -10.51 -10.08 36.48
C LYS A 33 -9.40 -9.94 35.45
N ALA A 34 -8.61 -11.00 35.25
CA ALA A 34 -7.58 -11.02 34.21
C ALA A 34 -8.19 -10.87 32.81
N LYS A 35 -9.33 -11.53 32.56
CA LYS A 35 -10.08 -11.41 31.29
C LYS A 35 -10.53 -9.98 31.02
N GLN A 36 -11.10 -9.30 32.01
CA GLN A 36 -11.50 -7.89 31.89
C GLN A 36 -10.29 -6.99 31.62
N ALA A 37 -9.21 -7.14 32.40
CA ALA A 37 -8.01 -6.33 32.27
C ALA A 37 -7.35 -6.47 30.88
N LYS A 38 -7.21 -7.70 30.37
CA LYS A 38 -6.66 -7.96 29.03
C LYS A 38 -7.54 -7.41 27.91
N THR A 39 -8.86 -7.56 28.03
CA THR A 39 -9.81 -7.04 27.04
C THR A 39 -9.71 -5.51 26.99
N GLU A 40 -9.73 -4.85 28.15
CA GLU A 40 -9.61 -3.40 28.26
C GLU A 40 -8.26 -2.91 27.69
N GLN A 41 -7.16 -3.60 28.00
CA GLN A 41 -5.83 -3.26 27.49
C GLN A 41 -5.81 -3.26 25.95
N VAL A 42 -6.29 -4.33 25.30
CA VAL A 42 -6.27 -4.43 23.83
C VAL A 42 -7.21 -3.42 23.18
N LEU A 43 -8.41 -3.22 23.74
CA LEU A 43 -9.32 -2.20 23.23
C LEU A 43 -8.76 -0.79 23.37
N LYS A 44 -7.97 -0.49 24.42
CA LYS A 44 -7.26 0.79 24.54
C LYS A 44 -6.13 0.92 23.52
N GLN A 45 -5.33 -0.13 23.32
CA GLN A 45 -4.21 -0.14 22.36
C GLN A 45 -4.67 0.12 20.92
N LEU A 46 -5.87 -0.35 20.55
CA LEU A 46 -6.45 -0.15 19.22
C LEU A 46 -7.40 1.07 19.15
N ASN A 47 -7.43 1.90 20.20
CA ASN A 47 -8.30 3.06 20.34
C ASN A 47 -9.81 2.75 20.13
N MET A 48 -10.26 1.60 20.64
CA MET A 48 -11.62 1.07 20.49
C MET A 48 -12.44 1.06 21.78
N MET A 49 -11.90 1.56 22.90
CA MET A 49 -12.60 1.47 24.19
C MET A 49 -13.98 2.15 24.17
N HIS A 50 -14.14 3.22 23.38
CA HIS A 50 -15.41 3.92 23.20
C HIS A 50 -16.47 3.10 22.42
N LEU A 51 -16.05 2.08 21.66
CA LEU A 51 -16.92 1.17 20.91
C LEU A 51 -17.31 -0.07 21.71
N ALA A 52 -16.65 -0.34 22.85
CA ALA A 52 -16.90 -1.51 23.69
C ALA A 52 -18.39 -1.86 23.94
N PRO A 53 -19.30 -0.89 24.22
CA PRO A 53 -20.70 -1.21 24.49
C PRO A 53 -21.56 -1.38 23.24
N ARG A 54 -21.08 -1.01 22.04
CA ARG A 54 -21.84 -1.07 20.79
C ARG A 54 -21.92 -2.49 20.25
N GLN A 55 -23.01 -2.81 19.54
CA GLN A 55 -23.13 -4.06 18.79
C GLN A 55 -22.30 -3.98 17.52
N VAL A 56 -21.72 -5.11 17.10
CA VAL A 56 -20.85 -5.15 15.91
C VAL A 56 -21.62 -4.83 14.62
N VAL A 57 -22.90 -5.16 14.55
CA VAL A 57 -23.77 -4.84 13.40
C VAL A 57 -23.85 -3.33 13.12
N ASP A 58 -23.74 -2.49 14.16
CA ASP A 58 -23.84 -1.03 14.07
C ASP A 58 -22.52 -0.36 13.64
N LEU A 59 -21.45 -1.13 13.47
CA LEU A 59 -20.12 -0.62 13.16
C LEU A 59 -19.89 -0.49 11.64
N SER A 60 -19.04 0.47 11.27
CA SER A 60 -18.50 0.56 9.92
C SER A 60 -17.64 -0.66 9.57
N GLY A 61 -17.37 -0.90 8.28
CA GLY A 61 -16.46 -1.97 7.85
C GLY A 61 -15.08 -1.86 8.50
N GLY A 62 -14.53 -0.63 8.54
CA GLY A 62 -13.24 -0.39 9.17
C GLY A 62 -13.24 -0.61 10.69
N GLU A 63 -14.32 -0.26 11.38
CA GLU A 63 -14.48 -0.56 12.80
C GLU A 63 -14.58 -2.07 13.05
N LYS A 64 -15.34 -2.81 12.25
CA LYS A 64 -15.41 -4.29 12.30
C LYS A 64 -14.04 -4.92 12.12
N GLN A 65 -13.24 -4.42 11.17
CA GLN A 65 -11.89 -4.92 10.94
C GLN A 65 -11.00 -4.74 12.18
N ARG A 66 -11.09 -3.60 12.87
CA ARG A 66 -10.38 -3.41 14.14
C ARG A 66 -10.88 -4.36 15.23
N VAL A 67 -12.18 -4.66 15.30
CA VAL A 67 -12.71 -5.66 16.24
C VAL A 67 -12.07 -7.03 15.94
N ALA A 68 -11.96 -7.42 14.67
CA ALA A 68 -11.33 -8.68 14.28
C ALA A 68 -9.85 -8.74 14.70
N ILE A 69 -9.09 -7.66 14.50
CA ILE A 69 -7.71 -7.54 14.98
C ILE A 69 -7.66 -7.61 16.51
N ALA A 70 -8.51 -6.86 17.22
CA ALA A 70 -8.57 -6.90 18.69
C ALA A 70 -8.85 -8.31 19.22
N ARG A 71 -9.76 -9.03 18.56
CA ARG A 71 -10.14 -10.40 18.86
C ARG A 71 -8.98 -11.37 18.67
N ALA A 72 -8.18 -11.22 17.62
CA ALA A 72 -6.95 -12.00 17.45
C ALA A 72 -5.91 -11.65 18.54
N MET A 73 -5.71 -10.36 18.79
CA MET A 73 -4.65 -9.83 19.65
C MET A 73 -4.86 -10.08 21.15
N VAL A 74 -6.11 -10.17 21.62
CA VAL A 74 -6.40 -10.42 23.04
C VAL A 74 -5.82 -11.74 23.54
N THR A 75 -5.60 -12.70 22.64
CA THR A 75 -4.96 -13.99 22.97
C THR A 75 -3.43 -13.90 23.09
N GLN A 76 -2.84 -12.73 22.86
CA GLN A 76 -1.40 -12.46 22.87
C GLN A 76 -0.62 -13.43 21.98
N PRO A 77 -0.94 -13.51 20.68
CA PRO A 77 -0.23 -14.41 19.77
C PRO A 77 1.22 -13.97 19.59
N THR A 78 2.08 -14.90 19.19
CA THR A 78 3.45 -14.60 18.76
C THR A 78 3.52 -14.28 17.27
N VAL A 79 2.55 -14.75 16.48
CA VAL A 79 2.43 -14.48 15.04
C VAL A 79 1.00 -14.07 14.68
N LEU A 80 0.87 -12.98 13.94
CA LEU A 80 -0.39 -12.48 13.38
C LEU A 80 -0.33 -12.46 11.85
N PHE A 81 -1.23 -13.17 11.21
CA PHE A 81 -1.47 -13.10 9.77
C PHE A 81 -2.58 -12.10 9.48
N LEU A 82 -2.32 -11.17 8.57
CA LEU A 82 -3.24 -10.14 8.15
C LEU A 82 -3.45 -10.22 6.64
N ASP A 83 -4.67 -10.53 6.20
CA ASP A 83 -5.03 -10.58 4.79
C ASP A 83 -5.83 -9.33 4.40
N GLU A 84 -5.21 -8.45 3.61
CA GLU A 84 -5.76 -7.17 3.17
C GLU A 84 -6.44 -6.35 4.30
N PRO A 85 -5.76 -6.14 5.45
CA PRO A 85 -6.39 -5.68 6.69
C PRO A 85 -6.89 -4.23 6.64
N PHE A 86 -6.62 -3.49 5.56
CA PHE A 86 -6.90 -2.06 5.44
C PHE A 86 -7.89 -1.71 4.33
N ASN A 87 -8.27 -2.67 3.49
CA ASN A 87 -9.09 -2.39 2.31
C ASN A 87 -10.51 -1.92 2.64
N GLN A 88 -11.08 -2.37 3.77
CA GLN A 88 -12.38 -1.93 4.24
C GLN A 88 -12.31 -0.75 5.22
N VAL A 89 -11.12 -0.19 5.44
CA VAL A 89 -10.90 0.94 6.36
C VAL A 89 -10.81 2.23 5.56
N ASP A 90 -11.62 3.23 5.94
CA ASP A 90 -11.57 4.56 5.33
C ASP A 90 -10.17 5.17 5.43
N THR A 91 -9.79 5.97 4.43
CA THR A 91 -8.43 6.54 4.31
C THR A 91 -8.00 7.30 5.56
N SER A 92 -8.89 8.09 6.18
CA SER A 92 -8.61 8.85 7.41
C SER A 92 -8.30 7.98 8.63
N PHE A 93 -8.76 6.74 8.62
CA PHE A 93 -8.68 5.80 9.73
C PHE A 93 -7.58 4.73 9.52
N ARG A 94 -7.20 4.50 8.26
CA ARG A 94 -6.19 3.53 7.84
C ARG A 94 -4.83 3.83 8.46
N GLU A 95 -4.35 5.06 8.34
CA GLU A 95 -3.02 5.46 8.86
C GLU A 95 -2.90 5.24 10.38
N GLY A 96 -3.95 5.58 11.13
CA GLY A 96 -3.99 5.34 12.58
C GLY A 96 -3.89 3.85 12.92
N LEU A 97 -4.64 2.99 12.23
CA LEU A 97 -4.57 1.55 12.47
C LEU A 97 -3.18 0.97 12.13
N GLN A 98 -2.54 1.44 11.06
CA GLN A 98 -1.17 1.04 10.73
C GLN A 98 -0.19 1.44 11.82
N GLN A 99 -0.35 2.64 12.39
CA GLN A 99 0.48 3.11 13.52
C GLN A 99 0.24 2.25 14.76
N ASP A 100 -1.01 1.95 15.10
CA ASP A 100 -1.36 1.08 16.23
C ASP A 100 -0.68 -0.29 16.08
N ILE A 101 -0.76 -0.92 14.91
CA ILE A 101 -0.12 -2.22 14.65
C ILE A 101 1.41 -2.11 14.77
N ARG A 102 2.05 -1.09 14.18
CA ARG A 102 3.50 -0.88 14.29
C ARG A 102 3.93 -0.73 15.75
N GLN A 103 3.16 0.02 16.54
CA GLN A 103 3.46 0.23 17.95
C GLN A 103 3.32 -1.08 18.73
N ILE A 104 2.29 -1.87 18.46
CA ILE A 104 2.11 -3.19 19.09
C ILE A 104 3.27 -4.13 18.74
N VAL A 105 3.69 -4.20 17.47
CA VAL A 105 4.86 -5.00 17.05
C VAL A 105 6.10 -4.59 17.84
N LYS A 106 6.35 -3.28 17.93
CA LYS A 106 7.50 -2.73 18.67
C LYS A 106 7.47 -3.07 20.16
N ASP A 107 6.31 -3.00 20.79
CA ASP A 107 6.18 -3.18 22.24
C ASP A 107 6.11 -4.65 22.67
N THR A 108 5.67 -5.55 21.78
CA THR A 108 5.39 -6.95 22.12
C THR A 108 6.31 -7.96 21.45
N GLY A 109 7.03 -7.57 20.39
CA GLY A 109 7.78 -8.50 19.55
C GLY A 109 6.89 -9.39 18.68
N LEU A 110 5.62 -9.04 18.51
CA LEU A 110 4.68 -9.74 17.62
C LEU A 110 5.25 -9.81 16.20
N THR A 111 5.33 -11.02 15.64
CA THR A 111 5.62 -11.18 14.21
C THR A 111 4.35 -10.96 13.41
N VAL A 112 4.37 -10.05 12.44
CA VAL A 112 3.23 -9.80 11.54
C VAL A 112 3.59 -10.23 10.12
N VAL A 113 2.74 -11.06 9.53
CA VAL A 113 2.78 -11.40 8.10
C VAL A 113 1.55 -10.79 7.47
N MET A 114 1.75 -9.86 6.54
CA MET A 114 0.66 -9.11 5.92
C MET A 114 0.68 -9.30 4.41
N VAL A 115 -0.51 -9.53 3.85
CA VAL A 115 -0.76 -9.53 2.41
C VAL A 115 -1.50 -8.24 2.06
N SER A 116 -1.02 -7.54 1.04
CA SER A 116 -1.70 -6.36 0.49
C SER A 116 -1.32 -6.19 -0.97
N HIS A 117 -2.27 -5.69 -1.76
CA HIS A 117 -2.06 -5.28 -3.14
C HIS A 117 -1.72 -3.79 -3.28
N ASP A 118 -1.72 -3.03 -2.18
CA ASP A 118 -1.40 -1.59 -2.17
C ASP A 118 0.10 -1.38 -1.87
N PRO A 119 0.88 -0.86 -2.84
CA PRO A 119 2.30 -0.56 -2.64
C PRO A 119 2.56 0.39 -1.46
N ALA A 120 1.69 1.38 -1.22
CA ALA A 120 1.91 2.36 -0.15
C ALA A 120 1.86 1.70 1.24
N GLU A 121 1.00 0.69 1.41
CA GLU A 121 0.87 -0.06 2.65
C GLU A 121 2.11 -0.91 2.90
N VAL A 122 2.50 -1.74 1.92
CA VAL A 122 3.65 -2.65 2.08
C VAL A 122 4.97 -1.89 2.20
N LEU A 123 5.16 -0.79 1.45
CA LEU A 123 6.37 0.03 1.51
C LEU A 123 6.50 0.76 2.84
N SER A 124 5.39 1.13 3.47
CA SER A 124 5.40 1.87 4.73
C SER A 124 5.48 0.95 5.96
N MET A 125 4.88 -0.24 5.90
CA MET A 125 4.73 -1.11 7.08
C MET A 125 5.77 -2.22 7.19
N ALA A 126 6.24 -2.77 6.07
CA ALA A 126 7.03 -3.98 6.10
C ALA A 126 8.51 -3.69 6.43
N ASP A 127 9.12 -4.54 7.24
CA ASP A 127 10.58 -4.60 7.38
C ASP A 127 11.22 -5.37 6.20
N VAL A 128 10.50 -6.39 5.73
CA VAL A 128 10.88 -7.25 4.60
C VAL A 128 9.66 -7.44 3.70
N LEU A 129 9.85 -7.24 2.40
CA LEU A 129 8.84 -7.44 1.37
C LEU A 129 9.15 -8.71 0.58
N LEU A 130 8.11 -9.51 0.33
CA LEU A 130 8.15 -10.69 -0.54
C LEU A 130 7.25 -10.41 -1.74
N VAL A 131 7.81 -10.49 -2.95
CA VAL A 131 7.06 -10.34 -4.20
C VAL A 131 6.76 -11.72 -4.73
N LEU A 132 5.46 -12.02 -4.89
CA LEU A 132 5.00 -13.29 -5.43
C LEU A 132 4.48 -13.09 -6.85
N ARG A 133 4.73 -14.07 -7.72
CA ARG A 133 4.14 -14.17 -9.05
C ARG A 133 3.94 -15.64 -9.39
N ASP A 134 2.76 -15.99 -9.90
CA ASP A 134 2.44 -17.36 -10.35
C ASP A 134 2.73 -18.44 -9.28
N GLY A 135 2.56 -18.10 -7.99
CA GLY A 135 2.80 -18.98 -6.85
C GLY A 135 4.25 -19.05 -6.36
N GLU A 136 5.18 -18.34 -6.99
CA GLU A 136 6.60 -18.33 -6.63
C GLU A 136 7.05 -16.97 -6.07
N ILE A 137 7.99 -16.99 -5.11
CA ILE A 137 8.65 -15.77 -4.65
C ILE A 137 9.68 -15.37 -5.71
N VAL A 138 9.39 -14.30 -6.45
CA VAL A 138 10.27 -13.79 -7.50
C VAL A 138 11.30 -12.82 -6.97
N GLU A 139 11.00 -12.10 -5.88
CA GLU A 139 11.94 -11.15 -5.30
C GLU A 139 11.68 -10.97 -3.79
N GLN A 140 12.72 -10.70 -3.02
CA GLN A 140 12.60 -10.45 -1.59
C GLN A 140 13.64 -9.46 -1.07
N GLY A 141 13.28 -8.68 -0.05
CA GLY A 141 14.22 -7.84 0.68
C GLY A 141 13.59 -6.59 1.29
N GLN A 142 14.42 -5.63 1.69
CA GLN A 142 13.95 -4.38 2.30
C GLN A 142 13.12 -3.55 1.29
N PRO A 143 11.95 -3.02 1.67
CA PRO A 143 11.07 -2.33 0.74
C PRO A 143 11.74 -1.18 -0.01
N ARG A 144 12.55 -0.36 0.68
CA ARG A 144 13.30 0.74 0.03
C ARG A 144 14.24 0.26 -1.08
N LYS A 145 14.91 -0.88 -0.86
CA LYS A 145 15.83 -1.45 -1.84
C LYS A 145 15.06 -1.99 -3.05
N LEU A 146 13.97 -2.73 -2.82
CA LEU A 146 13.13 -3.29 -3.87
C LEU A 146 12.43 -2.18 -4.68
N TYR A 147 12.03 -1.09 -4.03
CA TYR A 147 11.45 0.06 -4.72
C TYR A 147 12.46 0.77 -5.62
N GLN A 148 13.68 1.01 -5.13
CA GLN A 148 14.69 1.78 -5.86
C GLN A 148 15.42 0.99 -6.93
N LYS A 149 15.70 -0.30 -6.66
CA LYS A 149 16.47 -1.17 -7.55
C LYS A 149 15.86 -2.57 -7.60
N PRO A 150 14.62 -2.71 -8.09
CA PRO A 150 14.03 -4.02 -8.29
C PRO A 150 14.83 -4.81 -9.32
N ALA A 151 15.06 -6.10 -9.05
CA ALA A 151 15.72 -7.01 -9.96
C ALA A 151 14.80 -7.49 -11.08
N HIS A 152 13.49 -7.51 -10.83
CA HIS A 152 12.47 -7.93 -11.80
C HIS A 152 11.61 -6.76 -12.27
N LEU A 153 11.35 -6.70 -13.58
CA LEU A 153 10.42 -5.73 -14.18
C LEU A 153 9.03 -5.78 -13.52
N TYR A 154 8.56 -6.99 -13.21
CA TYR A 154 7.31 -7.21 -12.52
C TYR A 154 7.26 -6.49 -11.16
N THR A 155 8.32 -6.59 -10.36
CA THR A 155 8.44 -5.86 -9.07
C THR A 155 8.38 -4.35 -9.28
N ALA A 156 9.07 -3.84 -10.31
CA ALA A 156 9.05 -2.41 -10.63
C ALA A 156 7.64 -1.90 -10.98
N GLN A 157 6.90 -2.68 -11.78
CA GLN A 157 5.53 -2.37 -12.17
C GLN A 157 4.53 -2.50 -11.02
N LEU A 158 4.77 -3.46 -10.11
CA LEU A 158 3.91 -3.67 -8.95
C LEU A 158 4.07 -2.54 -7.92
N LEU A 159 5.30 -2.10 -7.66
CA LEU A 159 5.59 -1.13 -6.59
C LEU A 159 5.40 0.33 -7.01
N ALA A 160 5.48 0.64 -8.31
CA ALA A 160 5.42 2.01 -8.79
C ALA A 160 4.79 2.13 -10.18
N ASN A 161 4.14 3.27 -10.42
CA ASN A 161 3.74 3.66 -11.77
C ASN A 161 4.98 3.90 -12.62
N CYS A 162 5.12 3.13 -13.70
CA CYS A 162 6.27 3.21 -14.58
C CYS A 162 5.88 3.10 -16.05
N ASN A 163 6.68 3.72 -16.88
CA ASN A 163 6.65 3.56 -18.33
C ASN A 163 7.56 2.42 -18.71
N VAL A 164 7.00 1.37 -19.31
CA VAL A 164 7.79 0.25 -19.83
C VAL A 164 7.94 0.44 -21.33
N LEU A 165 9.19 0.64 -21.75
CA LEU A 165 9.54 0.99 -23.11
C LEU A 165 10.67 0.08 -23.61
N THR A 166 10.68 -0.15 -24.92
CA THR A 166 11.79 -0.84 -25.59
C THR A 166 12.99 0.08 -25.73
N ARG A 167 14.17 -0.51 -25.95
CA ARG A 167 15.42 0.21 -26.24
C ARG A 167 15.29 1.22 -27.37
N LYS A 168 14.49 0.91 -28.40
CA LYS A 168 14.27 1.83 -29.53
C LYS A 168 13.44 3.04 -29.11
N GLN A 169 12.40 2.82 -28.32
CA GLN A 169 11.46 3.86 -27.89
C GLN A 169 12.11 4.86 -26.92
N VAL A 170 12.93 4.39 -25.97
CA VAL A 170 13.57 5.29 -24.99
C VAL A 170 14.62 6.23 -25.56
N LYS A 171 15.10 5.99 -26.78
CA LYS A 171 15.99 6.94 -27.48
C LYS A 171 15.31 8.30 -27.69
N LEU A 172 13.99 8.32 -27.83
CA LEU A 172 13.20 9.56 -27.91
C LEU A 172 13.21 10.36 -26.61
N LEU A 173 13.54 9.72 -25.49
CA LEU A 173 13.70 10.33 -24.17
C LEU A 173 15.17 10.69 -23.87
N GLY A 174 16.06 10.57 -24.86
CA GLY A 174 17.50 10.83 -24.70
C GLY A 174 18.26 9.75 -23.94
N ILE A 175 17.68 8.56 -23.76
CA ILE A 175 18.31 7.44 -23.05
C ILE A 175 18.92 6.46 -24.05
N SER A 176 20.10 5.93 -23.72
CA SER A 176 20.78 4.87 -24.49
C SER A 176 21.02 3.66 -23.59
N PRO A 177 20.02 2.77 -23.44
CA PRO A 177 20.13 1.64 -22.51
C PRO A 177 20.93 0.50 -23.13
N LYS A 178 21.44 -0.40 -22.29
CA LYS A 178 22.13 -1.63 -22.74
C LYS A 178 21.15 -2.76 -23.03
N ARG A 179 20.12 -2.92 -22.19
CA ARG A 179 19.12 -3.98 -22.33
C ARG A 179 17.93 -3.58 -23.20
N GLU A 180 17.09 -4.56 -23.55
CA GLU A 180 15.97 -4.35 -24.47
C GLU A 180 14.77 -3.69 -23.79
N THR A 181 14.51 -3.99 -22.53
CA THR A 181 13.39 -3.40 -21.79
C THR A 181 13.88 -2.39 -20.77
N VAL A 182 13.21 -1.24 -20.73
CA VAL A 182 13.51 -0.15 -19.81
C VAL A 182 12.24 0.25 -19.09
N ALA A 183 12.30 0.34 -17.76
CA ALA A 183 11.25 0.93 -16.95
C ALA A 183 11.68 2.32 -16.48
N ILE A 184 10.82 3.31 -16.66
CA ILE A 184 11.05 4.69 -16.22
C ILE A 184 9.92 5.09 -15.29
N TYR A 185 10.22 5.31 -14.01
CA TYR A 185 9.23 5.82 -13.06
C TYR A 185 8.71 7.18 -13.52
N THR A 186 7.43 7.47 -13.26
CA THR A 186 6.82 8.73 -13.68
C THR A 186 7.51 9.95 -13.04
N ASP A 187 8.06 9.80 -11.82
CA ASP A 187 8.90 10.79 -11.13
C ASP A 187 10.28 11.00 -11.77
N TYR A 188 10.74 10.09 -12.64
CA TYR A 188 12.05 10.18 -13.28
C TYR A 188 12.07 11.03 -14.55
N ILE A 189 10.92 11.61 -14.93
CA ILE A 189 10.74 12.35 -16.17
C ILE A 189 10.52 13.84 -15.86
N ASP A 190 11.43 14.67 -16.32
CA ASP A 190 11.28 16.12 -16.32
C ASP A 190 10.55 16.57 -17.58
N ILE A 191 9.62 17.52 -17.40
CA ILE A 191 8.79 18.08 -18.46
C ILE A 191 9.14 19.56 -18.64
N THR A 192 9.46 19.95 -19.87
CA THR A 192 9.76 21.34 -20.23
C THR A 192 8.94 21.77 -21.44
N LYS A 193 8.44 23.01 -21.47
CA LYS A 193 7.73 23.53 -22.65
C LYS A 193 8.67 23.61 -23.83
N SER A 194 8.19 23.20 -25.00
CA SER A 194 8.96 23.25 -26.23
C SER A 194 8.11 23.67 -27.41
N TRP A 195 8.62 24.63 -28.17
CA TRP A 195 7.96 25.19 -29.34
C TRP A 195 8.67 24.83 -30.65
N VAL A 196 9.76 24.04 -30.58
CA VAL A 196 10.62 23.72 -31.72
C VAL A 196 11.07 22.26 -31.65
N GLY A 197 11.07 21.55 -32.78
CA GLY A 197 11.58 20.19 -32.92
C GLY A 197 10.53 19.07 -32.75
N LYS A 198 11.01 17.83 -32.61
CA LYS A 198 10.17 16.65 -32.35
C LYS A 198 9.71 16.68 -30.88
N CYS A 199 8.51 17.21 -30.65
CA CYS A 199 7.92 17.34 -29.31
C CYS A 199 6.94 16.20 -28.99
N TRP A 200 6.73 15.99 -27.70
CA TRP A 200 5.63 15.20 -27.15
C TRP A 200 4.38 16.07 -27.05
N GLU A 201 3.22 15.49 -27.33
CA GLU A 201 1.93 16.15 -27.18
C GLU A 201 1.26 15.70 -25.88
N VAL A 202 0.77 16.66 -25.09
CA VAL A 202 -0.07 16.37 -23.93
C VAL A 202 -1.44 15.93 -24.43
N LYS A 203 -1.75 14.63 -24.31
CA LYS A 203 -3.04 14.05 -24.69
C LYS A 203 -4.07 14.16 -23.58
N GLN A 204 -3.63 14.10 -22.33
CA GLN A 204 -4.51 14.18 -21.18
C GLN A 204 -3.79 14.75 -19.97
N VAL A 205 -4.50 15.57 -19.19
CA VAL A 205 -4.07 16.08 -17.88
C VAL A 205 -4.96 15.47 -16.81
N MET A 206 -4.40 14.62 -15.95
CA MET A 206 -5.16 13.94 -14.88
C MET A 206 -4.84 14.58 -13.53
N PHE A 207 -5.83 15.20 -12.89
CA PHE A 207 -5.67 15.74 -11.54
C PHE A 207 -5.52 14.63 -10.50
N LYS A 208 -4.42 14.65 -9.72
CA LYS A 208 -4.08 13.68 -8.67
C LYS A 208 -3.86 14.35 -7.31
N GLY A 209 -4.51 15.49 -7.06
CA GLY A 209 -4.42 16.24 -5.79
C GLY A 209 -3.28 17.25 -5.76
N PHE A 210 -2.14 16.88 -5.16
CA PHE A 210 -0.97 17.77 -5.06
C PHE A 210 -0.20 17.91 -6.38
N TYR A 211 -0.38 16.97 -7.30
CA TYR A 211 0.24 16.95 -8.62
C TYR A 211 -0.79 16.58 -9.69
N GLU A 212 -0.38 16.72 -10.95
CA GLU A 212 -1.07 16.20 -12.13
C GLU A 212 -0.23 15.06 -12.72
N GLU A 213 -0.90 14.07 -13.30
CA GLU A 213 -0.22 13.10 -14.17
C GLU A 213 -0.56 13.45 -15.62
N LEU A 214 0.46 13.57 -16.46
CA LEU A 214 0.30 13.88 -17.88
C LEU A 214 0.43 12.61 -18.70
N LEU A 215 -0.52 12.38 -19.59
CA LEU A 215 -0.39 11.39 -20.65
C LEU A 215 0.17 12.08 -21.90
N LEU A 216 1.34 11.64 -22.34
CA LEU A 216 2.15 12.29 -23.35
C LEU A 216 2.35 11.34 -24.52
N GLN A 217 2.18 11.81 -25.75
CA GLN A 217 2.33 10.99 -26.94
C GLN A 217 3.33 11.60 -27.93
N GLN A 218 4.20 10.76 -28.47
CA GLN A 218 5.04 11.07 -29.62
C GLN A 218 5.07 9.86 -30.55
N ASP A 219 4.73 10.07 -31.83
CA ASP A 219 4.52 8.97 -32.79
C ASP A 219 3.52 7.94 -32.20
N ASP A 220 3.86 6.64 -32.18
CA ASP A 220 3.03 5.56 -31.60
C ASP A 220 3.36 5.27 -30.13
N ILE A 221 4.12 6.13 -29.46
CA ILE A 221 4.61 5.90 -28.10
C ILE A 221 3.90 6.83 -27.13
N THR A 222 3.37 6.24 -26.07
CA THR A 222 2.70 6.95 -24.98
C THR A 222 3.46 6.78 -23.68
N VAL A 223 3.68 7.87 -22.97
CA VAL A 223 4.33 7.89 -21.66
C VAL A 223 3.53 8.71 -20.66
N ARG A 224 3.59 8.33 -19.40
CA ARG A 224 3.07 9.06 -18.25
C ARG A 224 4.22 9.80 -17.58
N ALA A 225 3.99 11.05 -17.19
CA ALA A 225 4.96 11.81 -16.41
C ALA A 225 4.24 12.60 -15.31
N LEU A 226 4.92 12.75 -14.17
CA LEU A 226 4.38 13.49 -13.04
C LEU A 226 4.64 14.99 -13.23
N ASN A 227 3.60 15.82 -13.12
CA ASN A 227 3.68 17.28 -13.15
C ASN A 227 3.34 17.87 -11.77
N ARG A 228 4.34 18.45 -11.10
CA ARG A 228 4.14 19.15 -9.80
C ARG A 228 3.66 20.59 -9.98
N ASP A 229 3.89 21.19 -11.15
CA ASP A 229 3.47 22.55 -11.47
C ASP A 229 2.03 22.55 -12.02
N LYS A 230 1.04 22.38 -11.15
CA LYS A 230 -0.37 22.26 -11.54
C LYS A 230 -0.83 23.42 -12.43
N GLY A 231 -1.58 23.10 -13.49
CA GLY A 231 -2.09 24.07 -14.47
C GLY A 231 -1.04 24.64 -15.44
N LYS A 232 0.23 24.24 -15.34
CA LYS A 232 1.29 24.68 -16.26
C LYS A 232 1.10 24.16 -17.68
N TYR A 233 0.54 22.95 -17.82
CA TYR A 233 0.35 22.26 -19.09
C TYR A 233 -1.12 22.00 -19.36
N LYS A 234 -1.52 22.05 -20.63
CA LYS A 234 -2.88 21.78 -21.12
C LYS A 234 -2.87 20.72 -22.21
N GLU A 235 -4.02 20.08 -22.43
CA GLU A 235 -4.18 19.19 -23.57
C GLU A 235 -3.88 19.93 -24.90
N GLY A 236 -3.11 19.27 -25.77
CA GLY A 236 -2.58 19.85 -27.00
C GLY A 236 -1.24 20.58 -26.85
N ASP A 237 -0.77 20.87 -25.63
CA ASP A 237 0.55 21.48 -25.42
C ASP A 237 1.66 20.58 -25.98
N LYS A 238 2.68 21.23 -26.55
CA LYS A 238 3.90 20.56 -27.00
C LYS A 238 5.00 20.72 -25.95
N VAL A 239 5.60 19.61 -25.55
CA VAL A 239 6.62 19.55 -24.49
C VAL A 239 7.80 18.67 -24.88
N ASN A 240 8.93 18.91 -24.25
CA ASN A 240 10.08 18.02 -24.27
C ASN A 240 10.14 17.25 -22.96
N LEU A 241 10.56 15.99 -23.06
CA LEU A 241 10.76 15.11 -21.93
C LEU A 241 12.24 14.78 -21.80
N LYS A 242 12.73 14.78 -20.56
CA LYS A 242 14.06 14.31 -20.23
C LYS A 242 13.97 13.37 -19.04
N ALA A 243 14.39 12.13 -19.21
CA ALA A 243 14.49 11.21 -18.09
C ALA A 243 15.85 11.37 -17.40
N TRP A 244 15.86 11.50 -16.08
CA TRP A 244 17.10 11.57 -15.27
C TRP A 244 17.46 10.23 -14.61
N GLY A 245 16.52 9.27 -14.59
CA GLY A 245 16.72 7.92 -14.08
C GLY A 245 15.91 6.89 -14.87
N TYR A 246 16.36 5.63 -14.83
CA TYR A 246 15.66 4.50 -15.44
C TYR A 246 16.20 3.16 -14.88
N LEU A 247 15.46 2.09 -15.11
CA LEU A 247 15.80 0.71 -14.77
C LEU A 247 15.86 -0.11 -16.06
N GLU A 248 16.81 -1.04 -16.17
CA GLU A 248 16.98 -1.89 -17.35
C GLU A 248 16.75 -3.36 -17.01
N TYR A 249 16.04 -4.08 -17.88
CA TYR A 249 15.72 -5.50 -17.74
C TYR A 249 16.10 -6.31 -18.96
#